data_AF-A0A1V9QUB0-F1
#
_entry.id   AF-A0A1V9QUB0-F1
#
_cell.length_a   1.000
_cell.length_b   1.000
_cell.length_c   1.000
_cell.angle_alpha   90.00
_cell.angle_beta   90.00
_cell.angle_gamma   90.00
#
_symmetry.space_group_name_H-M   'P 1'
#
loop_
_entity.id
_entity.type
_entity.pdbx_description
1 polymer ?
#
loop_
_entity_poly.entity_id
_entity_poly.type
_entity_poly.pdbx_seq_one_letter_code
_entity_poly.pdbx_strand_id
1 'polypeptide(L)'
;MNENFENMLEELEREFPDSYNKELYLVIHNEVCDDYYVDDEFQEELFSNLFINYKTSAIEISRDFKNNLFDINTDILIEQEDLAILAKAMSIVAKHLSKIDFKAHL
;
A
#
# COMPACT_ATOMS: atom_id res chain seq x y z
N MET A 1 14.38 7.43 -6.17
CA MET A 1 13.54 8.53 -5.65
C MET A 1 12.11 8.26 -6.05
N ASN A 2 11.28 7.98 -5.06
CA ASN A 2 9.97 7.38 -5.23
C ASN A 2 8.90 8.35 -4.75
N GLU A 3 8.94 9.54 -5.34
CA GLU A 3 8.26 10.73 -4.80
C GLU A 3 6.76 10.51 -4.62
N ASN A 4 6.12 9.68 -5.46
CA ASN A 4 4.70 9.41 -5.33
C ASN A 4 4.37 8.51 -4.13
N PHE A 5 5.21 7.52 -3.79
CA PHE A 5 5.06 6.76 -2.54
C PHE A 5 5.45 7.59 -1.32
N GLU A 6 6.49 8.42 -1.39
CA GLU A 6 6.84 9.35 -0.31
C GLU A 6 5.64 10.25 0.02
N ASN A 7 5.02 10.86 -1.00
CA ASN A 7 3.79 11.65 -0.85
C ASN A 7 2.61 10.82 -0.30
N MET A 8 2.52 9.53 -0.63
CA MET A 8 1.48 8.65 -0.08
C MET A 8 1.66 8.44 1.43
N LEU A 9 2.91 8.19 1.86
CA LEU A 9 3.27 8.01 3.26
C LEU A 9 3.05 9.30 4.05
N GLU A 10 3.43 10.46 3.50
CA GLU A 10 3.16 11.77 4.11
C GLU A 10 1.66 12.06 4.22
N GLU A 11 0.86 11.69 3.22
CA GLU A 11 -0.60 11.86 3.27
C GLU A 11 -1.23 10.95 4.34
N LEU A 12 -0.75 9.71 4.49
CA LEU A 12 -1.19 8.82 5.56
C LEU A 12 -0.81 9.35 6.95
N GLU A 13 0.42 9.85 7.12
CA GLU A 13 0.86 10.45 8.38
C GLU A 13 -0.01 11.66 8.76
N ARG A 14 -0.31 12.53 7.78
CA ARG A 14 -1.18 13.71 8.01
C ARG A 14 -2.61 13.33 8.35
N GLU A 15 -3.16 12.30 7.71
CA GLU A 15 -4.55 11.87 7.92
C GLU A 15 -4.75 11.04 9.19
N PHE A 16 -3.68 10.38 9.68
CA PHE A 16 -3.70 9.51 10.85
C PHE A 16 -2.54 9.80 11.82
N PRO A 17 -2.34 11.06 12.28
CA PRO A 17 -1.13 11.47 12.99
C PRO A 17 -0.92 10.73 14.32
N ASP A 18 -1.99 10.26 14.96
CA ASP A 18 -1.90 9.57 16.24
C ASP A 18 -1.59 8.07 16.10
N SER A 19 -2.04 7.45 14.99
CA SER A 19 -1.96 6.00 14.74
C SER A 19 -0.86 5.61 13.75
N TYR A 20 -0.43 6.51 12.86
CA TYR A 20 0.60 6.21 11.86
C TYR A 20 1.93 5.83 12.51
N ASN A 21 2.62 4.83 11.93
CA ASN A 21 3.84 4.20 12.46
C ASN A 21 3.71 3.62 13.88
N LYS A 22 2.48 3.37 14.36
CA LYS A 22 2.21 2.69 15.64
C LYS A 22 1.22 1.56 15.46
N GLU A 23 0.02 1.90 15.01
CA GLU A 23 -1.07 0.97 14.76
C GLU A 23 -1.32 0.85 13.26
N LEU A 24 -1.22 1.96 12.52
CA LEU A 24 -1.34 2.03 11.07
C LEU A 24 0.05 2.09 10.43
N TYR A 25 0.39 1.12 9.59
CA TYR A 25 1.62 1.15 8.80
C TYR A 25 1.49 0.34 7.51
N LEU A 26 2.34 0.68 6.54
CA LEU A 26 2.40 -0.03 5.27
C LEU A 26 3.60 -0.97 5.22
N VAL A 27 3.41 -2.12 4.58
CA VAL A 27 4.48 -2.96 4.06
C VAL A 27 4.33 -2.98 2.54
N ILE A 28 5.38 -2.67 1.79
CA ILE A 28 5.29 -2.42 0.35
C ILE A 28 6.36 -3.26 -0.35
N HIS A 29 5.96 -3.94 -1.41
CA HIS A 29 6.82 -4.81 -2.20
C HIS A 29 6.80 -4.42 -3.68
N ASN A 30 7.95 -4.54 -4.32
CA ASN A 30 8.06 -4.58 -5.78
C ASN A 30 8.71 -5.91 -6.19
N GLU A 31 8.74 -6.20 -7.48
CA GLU A 31 9.27 -7.48 -7.98
C GLU A 31 10.78 -7.70 -7.74
N VAL A 32 11.54 -6.61 -7.59
CA VAL A 32 13.02 -6.64 -7.55
C VAL A 32 13.54 -6.76 -6.13
N CYS A 33 12.81 -6.22 -5.15
CA CYS A 33 13.18 -6.21 -3.75
C CYS A 33 12.19 -7.06 -2.94
N ASP A 34 12.71 -8.18 -2.42
CA ASP A 34 12.10 -8.93 -1.32
C ASP A 34 12.18 -8.15 0.01
N ASP A 35 12.94 -7.06 0.02
CA ASP A 35 13.19 -6.23 1.20
C ASP A 35 12.19 -5.08 1.38
N TYR A 36 12.03 -4.74 2.64
CA TYR A 36 11.14 -3.70 3.13
C TYR A 36 11.74 -2.32 2.85
N TYR A 37 10.83 -1.37 2.58
CA TYR A 37 11.04 0.07 2.44
C TYR A 37 11.24 0.60 1.03
N VAL A 38 10.67 1.80 0.84
CA VAL A 38 10.89 2.67 -0.30
C VAL A 38 12.30 3.23 -0.18
N ASP A 39 13.28 2.51 -0.70
CA ASP A 39 14.66 2.96 -0.80
C ASP A 39 14.96 3.55 -2.19
N ASP A 40 16.21 3.92 -2.43
CA ASP A 40 16.63 4.48 -3.71
C ASP A 40 16.55 3.47 -4.87
N GLU A 41 16.46 2.16 -4.58
CA GLU A 41 16.38 1.07 -5.54
C GLU A 41 14.93 0.67 -5.88
N PHE A 42 13.95 1.09 -5.06
CA PHE A 42 12.53 0.80 -5.31
C PHE A 42 12.04 1.42 -6.63
N GLN A 43 11.37 0.60 -7.44
CA GLN A 43 10.79 1.01 -8.73
C GLN A 43 9.25 0.92 -8.69
N GLU A 44 8.54 2.06 -8.64
CA GLU A 44 7.05 2.10 -8.57
C GLU A 44 6.37 1.32 -9.68
N GLU A 45 6.94 1.36 -10.89
CA GLU A 45 6.38 0.72 -12.08
C GLU A 45 6.33 -0.82 -11.94
N LEU A 46 7.17 -1.38 -11.06
CA LEU A 46 7.27 -2.80 -10.72
C LEU A 46 6.57 -3.14 -9.39
N PHE A 47 5.71 -2.25 -8.88
CA PHE A 47 4.88 -2.51 -7.71
C PHE A 47 4.19 -3.87 -7.82
N SER A 48 4.35 -4.70 -6.78
CA SER A 48 3.77 -6.04 -6.67
C SER A 48 2.55 -6.01 -5.77
N ASN A 49 2.76 -5.70 -4.50
CA ASN A 49 1.71 -5.72 -3.49
C ASN A 49 2.10 -4.84 -2.30
N LEU A 50 1.09 -4.51 -1.50
CA LEU A 50 1.30 -3.89 -0.20
C LEU A 50 0.28 -4.42 0.81
N PHE A 51 0.65 -4.32 2.08
CA PHE A 51 -0.22 -4.54 3.21
C PHE A 51 -0.49 -3.22 3.93
N ILE A 52 -1.76 -2.89 4.11
CA ILE A 52 -2.22 -1.85 5.02
C ILE A 52 -2.55 -2.52 6.34
N ASN A 53 -1.66 -2.37 7.33
CA ASN A 53 -1.84 -2.94 8.66
C ASN A 53 -2.50 -1.92 9.57
N TYR A 54 -3.54 -2.32 10.30
CA TYR A 54 -4.14 -1.53 11.37
C TYR A 54 -4.46 -2.40 12.59
N LYS A 55 -3.78 -2.16 13.72
CA LYS A 55 -3.86 -2.98 14.94
C LYS A 55 -3.57 -4.46 14.63
N THR A 56 -4.58 -5.33 14.74
CA THR A 56 -4.48 -6.78 14.45
C THR A 56 -5.02 -7.15 13.08
N SER A 57 -5.50 -6.19 12.30
CA SER A 57 -6.13 -6.38 10.98
C SER A 57 -5.18 -5.95 9.87
N ALA A 58 -5.29 -6.58 8.70
CA ALA A 58 -4.53 -6.19 7.51
C ALA A 58 -5.39 -6.31 6.24
N ILE A 59 -5.18 -5.39 5.31
CA ILE A 59 -5.66 -5.48 3.93
C ILE A 59 -4.44 -5.62 3.04
N GLU A 60 -4.38 -6.68 2.24
CA GLU A 60 -3.46 -6.77 1.12
C GLU A 60 -4.09 -6.14 -0.13
N ILE A 61 -3.32 -5.33 -0.83
CA ILE A 61 -3.61 -4.90 -2.20
C ILE A 61 -2.49 -5.45 -3.08
N SER A 62 -2.82 -6.40 -3.95
CA SER A 62 -1.85 -7.05 -4.84
C SER A 62 -2.19 -6.78 -6.31
N ARG A 63 -1.16 -6.76 -7.15
CA ARG A 63 -1.28 -6.51 -8.59
C ARG A 63 -1.02 -7.80 -9.36
N ASP A 64 -1.91 -8.11 -10.30
CA ASP A 64 -1.65 -9.04 -11.38
C ASP A 64 -0.81 -8.34 -12.45
N PHE A 65 0.50 -8.63 -12.46
CA PHE A 65 1.48 -8.08 -13.40
C PHE A 65 1.15 -8.31 -14.87
N LYS A 66 0.40 -9.37 -15.18
CA LYS A 66 0.08 -9.72 -16.56
C LYS A 66 -0.97 -8.79 -17.16
N ASN A 67 -1.95 -8.40 -16.37
CA ASN A 67 -3.14 -7.68 -16.84
C ASN A 67 -3.29 -6.29 -16.22
N ASN A 68 -2.39 -5.88 -15.31
CA ASN A 68 -2.51 -4.66 -14.50
C ASN A 68 -3.84 -4.58 -13.75
N LEU A 69 -4.32 -5.73 -13.28
CA LEU A 69 -5.50 -5.85 -12.42
C LEU A 69 -5.06 -5.85 -10.96
N PHE A 70 -5.97 -5.46 -10.07
CA PHE A 70 -5.72 -5.44 -8.63
C PHE A 70 -6.67 -6.36 -7.91
N ASP A 71 -6.14 -7.09 -6.93
CA ASP A 71 -6.89 -7.89 -5.99
C ASP A 71 -6.77 -7.28 -4.58
N ILE A 72 -7.83 -7.44 -3.78
CA ILE A 72 -7.91 -6.92 -2.42
C ILE A 72 -8.30 -8.07 -1.50
N ASN A 73 -7.38 -8.43 -0.61
CA ASN A 73 -7.52 -9.58 0.26
C ASN A 73 -7.42 -9.19 1.74
N THR A 74 -8.07 -9.99 2.58
CA THR A 74 -8.00 -9.87 4.04
C THR A 74 -7.81 -11.26 4.63
N ASP A 75 -6.84 -11.41 5.53
CA ASP A 75 -6.56 -12.70 6.15
C ASP A 75 -7.57 -13.07 7.26
N ILE A 76 -8.20 -12.06 7.85
CA ILE A 76 -9.15 -12.22 8.96
C ILE A 76 -10.36 -11.29 8.80
N LEU A 77 -11.42 -11.56 9.58
CA LEU A 77 -12.54 -10.64 9.70
C LEU A 77 -12.07 -9.34 10.39
N ILE A 78 -12.52 -8.22 9.84
CA ILE A 78 -12.19 -6.87 10.33
C ILE A 78 -13.37 -6.36 11.16
N GLU A 79 -13.08 -5.85 12.35
CA GLU A 79 -14.07 -5.18 13.20
C GLU A 79 -14.65 -3.95 12.51
N GLN A 80 -15.94 -3.66 12.74
CA GLN A 80 -16.63 -2.56 12.03
C GLN A 80 -15.93 -1.21 12.20
N GLU A 81 -15.37 -0.92 13.37
CA GLU A 81 -14.67 0.33 13.66
C GLU A 81 -13.33 0.44 12.91
N ASP A 82 -12.59 -0.66 12.81
CA ASP A 82 -11.31 -0.72 12.13
C ASP A 82 -11.49 -0.68 10.60
N LEU A 83 -12.60 -1.22 10.09
CA LEU A 83 -12.94 -1.21 8.66
C LEU A 83 -13.02 0.22 8.11
N ALA A 84 -13.56 1.17 8.88
CA ALA A 84 -13.66 2.56 8.44
C ALA A 84 -12.27 3.22 8.26
N ILE A 85 -11.34 2.93 9.17
CA ILE A 85 -9.97 3.43 9.12
C ILE A 85 -9.22 2.80 7.95
N LEU A 86 -9.29 1.48 7.82
CA LEU A 86 -8.66 0.73 6.73
C LEU A 86 -9.21 1.15 5.36
N ALA A 87 -10.52 1.37 5.22
CA ALA A 87 -11.12 1.85 3.98
C ALA A 87 -10.61 3.25 3.59
N LYS A 88 -10.43 4.14 4.57
CA LYS A 88 -9.87 5.49 4.32
C LYS A 88 -8.39 5.40 3.92
N ALA A 89 -7.59 4.58 4.61
CA ALA A 89 -6.19 4.35 4.24
C ALA A 89 -6.07 3.73 2.83
N MET A 90 -6.90 2.75 2.51
CA MET A 90 -7.00 2.14 1.18
C MET A 90 -7.34 3.18 0.11
N SER A 91 -8.23 4.13 0.39
CA SER A 91 -8.54 5.21 -0.56
C SER A 91 -7.34 6.09 -0.89
N ILE A 92 -6.48 6.37 0.10
CA ILE A 92 -5.24 7.14 -0.11
C ILE A 92 -4.27 6.31 -0.94
N VAL A 93 -4.08 5.05 -0.59
CA VAL A 93 -3.22 4.12 -1.35
C VAL A 93 -3.68 4.01 -2.80
N ALA A 94 -4.96 3.73 -3.05
CA ALA A 94 -5.51 3.60 -4.40
C ALA A 94 -5.34 4.89 -5.21
N LYS A 95 -5.50 6.06 -4.59
CA LYS A 95 -5.25 7.36 -5.22
C LYS A 95 -3.80 7.48 -5.71
N HIS A 96 -2.82 7.03 -4.92
CA HIS A 96 -1.40 7.11 -5.32
C HIS A 96 -1.01 6.04 -6.32
N LEU A 97 -1.53 4.81 -6.19
CA LEU A 97 -1.34 3.76 -7.19
C LEU A 97 -1.90 4.16 -8.56
N SER A 98 -3.02 4.89 -8.60
CA SER A 98 -3.64 5.33 -9.86
C SER A 98 -2.80 6.30 -10.70
N LYS A 99 -1.71 6.85 -10.14
CA LYS A 99 -0.80 7.77 -10.83
C LYS A 99 0.39 7.05 -11.49
N ILE A 100 0.56 5.75 -11.24
CA ILE A 100 1.71 4.99 -11.70
C ILE A 100 1.43 4.45 -13.11
N ASP A 101 2.41 4.61 -14.01
CA ASP A 101 2.41 3.92 -15.30
C ASP A 101 3.05 2.53 -15.15
N PHE A 102 2.20 1.55 -14.88
CA PHE A 102 2.61 0.19 -14.55
C PHE A 102 3.21 -0.57 -15.73
N LYS A 103 4.47 -1.01 -15.59
CA LYS A 103 5.11 -1.89 -16.58
C LYS A 103 4.48 -3.27 -16.55
N ALA A 104 3.79 -3.64 -17.63
CA ALA A 104 3.34 -5.01 -17.84
C ALA A 104 4.57 -5.91 -18.04
N HIS A 105 4.55 -7.09 -17.43
CA HIS A 105 5.59 -8.08 -17.71
C HIS A 105 5.39 -8.69 -19.09
N LEU A 106 6.47 -8.71 -19.89
CA LEU A 106 6.53 -9.33 -21.23
C LEU A 106 6.73 -10.84 -21.14
#